data_AF-A0A1W1W7B3-F1
#
_entry.id   AF-A0A1W1W7B3-F1
#
_cell.length_a   1.000
_cell.length_b   1.000
_cell.length_c   1.000
_cell.angle_alpha   90.00
_cell.angle_beta   90.00
_cell.angle_gamma   90.00
#
_symmetry.space_group_name_H-M   'P 1'
#
loop_
_entity.id
_entity.type
_entity.pdbx_description
1 polymer ?
#
loop_
_entity_poly.entity_id
_entity_poly.type
_entity_poly.pdbx_seq_one_letter_code
_entity_poly.pdbx_strand_id
1 'polypeptide(L)'
;MSAINMGPSTDQNMPHQGMVRTIRNKGWRYVALVISLLGYAGAVSYHIQYLSYIADSKGCVDNHTLQYTAILMTGLLGGLALGPWVLKWSTSAIKALMPDTPDEIRYRRIKALSIAFILLGMAVDFLWIIPALNVFIDQHTPLLVEVDLILYLMGAIAGASWYIILDRQSWLGLLVTPAMALMIIGSVLAGHGWC
;
A
#
# COMPACT_ATOMS: atom_id res chain seq x y z
N MET A 1 -43.46 29.00 43.95
CA MET A 1 -43.09 27.57 44.04
C MET A 1 -43.24 26.97 42.65
N SER A 2 -42.14 26.78 41.92
CA SER A 2 -42.15 26.16 40.60
C SER A 2 -41.09 25.07 40.61
N ALA A 3 -41.53 23.81 40.49
CA ALA A 3 -40.67 22.63 40.51
C ALA A 3 -40.10 22.42 39.10
N ILE A 4 -38.80 22.67 38.95
CA ILE A 4 -38.06 22.36 37.73
C ILE A 4 -37.81 20.85 37.74
N ASN A 5 -38.42 20.19 36.76
CA ASN A 5 -38.40 18.75 36.53
C ASN A 5 -36.97 18.33 36.12
N MET A 6 -36.22 17.70 37.03
CA MET A 6 -34.95 17.06 36.73
C MET A 6 -35.25 15.76 35.98
N GLY A 7 -35.20 15.82 34.64
CA GLY A 7 -35.21 14.61 33.82
C GLY A 7 -33.95 13.78 34.09
N PRO A 8 -34.04 12.44 34.12
CA PRO A 8 -32.88 11.60 34.33
C PRO A 8 -31.89 11.79 33.17
N SER A 9 -30.69 12.23 33.48
CA SER A 9 -29.57 12.25 32.54
C SER A 9 -29.25 10.80 32.18
N THR A 10 -29.71 10.38 31.01
CA THR A 10 -29.33 9.13 30.38
C THR A 10 -27.86 9.22 30.00
N ASP A 11 -26.98 9.02 30.98
CA ASP A 11 -25.57 8.71 30.78
C ASP A 11 -25.51 7.35 30.10
N GLN A 12 -25.74 7.34 28.79
CA GLN A 12 -25.32 6.29 27.88
C GLN A 12 -23.79 6.34 27.80
N ASN A 13 -23.14 5.92 28.87
CA ASN A 13 -21.80 5.37 28.86
C ASN A 13 -21.85 4.11 27.99
N MET A 14 -21.89 4.29 26.67
CA MET A 14 -21.61 3.21 25.76
C MET A 14 -20.12 2.89 25.94
N PRO A 15 -19.77 1.69 26.44
CA PRO A 15 -18.38 1.33 26.53
C PRO A 15 -17.81 1.33 25.11
N HIS A 16 -16.86 2.23 24.84
CA HIS A 16 -15.92 2.16 23.71
C HIS A 16 -15.00 0.91 23.81
N GLN A 17 -15.53 -0.21 24.30
CA GLN A 17 -14.89 -1.53 24.35
C GLN A 17 -15.06 -2.30 23.03
N GLY A 18 -15.14 -1.57 21.92
CA GLY A 18 -14.67 -2.07 20.63
C GLY A 18 -13.16 -1.94 20.51
N MET A 19 -12.42 -2.16 21.61
CA MET A 19 -10.96 -2.17 21.62
C MET A 19 -10.51 -3.40 20.85
N VAL A 20 -10.44 -3.23 19.54
CA VAL A 20 -9.61 -3.92 18.55
C VAL A 20 -9.01 -5.19 19.15
N ARG A 21 -9.65 -6.34 18.88
CA ARG A 21 -9.05 -7.68 19.13
C ARG A 21 -7.78 -7.77 18.27
N THR A 22 -6.70 -7.19 18.78
CA THR A 22 -5.34 -7.17 18.26
C THR A 22 -4.66 -8.48 18.60
N ILE A 23 -5.30 -9.61 18.26
CA ILE A 23 -4.66 -10.92 18.30
C ILE A 23 -4.72 -11.48 16.90
N ARG A 24 -3.95 -10.87 16.00
CA ARG A 24 -3.60 -11.46 14.71
C ARG A 24 -2.10 -11.73 14.74
N ASN A 25 -1.79 -13.01 14.92
CA ASN A 25 -0.48 -13.65 15.05
C ASN A 25 0.71 -12.74 14.70
N LYS A 26 1.45 -12.32 15.72
CA LYS A 26 2.75 -11.65 15.57
C LYS A 26 3.67 -12.44 14.63
N GLY A 27 3.61 -13.78 14.68
CA GLY A 27 4.34 -14.68 13.80
C GLY A 27 4.01 -14.52 12.31
N TRP A 28 2.72 -14.41 11.95
CA TRP A 28 2.31 -14.20 10.56
C TRP A 28 2.93 -12.92 9.97
N ARG A 29 3.03 -11.85 10.76
CA ARG A 29 3.58 -10.57 10.28
C ARG A 29 5.07 -10.68 9.95
N TYR A 30 5.83 -11.36 10.79
CA TYR A 30 7.25 -11.61 10.49
C TYR A 30 7.41 -12.49 9.25
N VAL A 31 6.59 -13.54 9.12
CA VAL A 31 6.60 -14.40 7.92
C VAL A 31 6.25 -13.58 6.67
N ALA A 32 5.20 -12.77 6.71
CA ALA A 32 4.81 -11.90 5.60
C ALA A 32 5.91 -10.90 5.22
N LEU A 33 6.60 -10.32 6.20
CA LEU A 33 7.70 -9.40 5.97
C LEU A 33 8.92 -10.11 5.36
N VAL A 34 9.27 -11.30 5.84
CA VAL A 34 10.35 -12.12 5.26
C VAL A 34 10.00 -12.51 3.83
N ILE A 35 8.76 -12.98 3.58
CA ILE A 35 8.29 -13.32 2.23
C ILE A 35 8.32 -12.08 1.32
N SER A 36 7.90 -10.92 1.82
CA SER A 36 7.96 -9.64 1.10
C SER A 36 9.39 -9.31 0.67
N LEU A 37 10.36 -9.39 1.58
CA LEU A 37 11.77 -9.10 1.28
C LEU A 37 12.40 -10.12 0.34
N LEU A 38 12.13 -11.41 0.54
CA LEU A 38 12.61 -12.46 -0.36
C LEU A 38 11.98 -12.33 -1.75
N GLY A 39 10.70 -11.99 -1.82
CA GLY A 39 10.00 -11.73 -3.07
C GLY A 39 10.57 -10.53 -3.82
N TYR A 40 10.84 -9.43 -3.11
CA TYR A 40 11.54 -8.27 -3.67
C TYR A 40 12.92 -8.65 -4.20
N ALA A 41 13.75 -9.30 -3.38
CA ALA A 41 15.09 -9.75 -3.78
C ALA A 41 15.06 -10.70 -4.98
N GLY A 42 14.05 -11.57 -5.08
CA GLY A 42 13.83 -12.43 -6.23
C GLY A 42 13.44 -11.65 -7.48
N ALA A 43 12.52 -10.69 -7.35
CA ALA A 43 12.04 -9.87 -8.46
C ALA A 43 13.13 -8.96 -9.06
N VAL A 44 14.03 -8.42 -8.23
CA VAL A 44 15.18 -7.60 -8.67
C VAL A 44 16.44 -8.44 -8.99
N SER A 45 16.34 -9.77 -8.93
CA SER A 45 17.50 -10.63 -9.20
C SER A 45 17.91 -10.56 -10.67
N TYR A 46 19.22 -10.71 -10.91
CA TYR A 46 19.78 -10.72 -12.27
C TYR A 46 19.08 -11.71 -13.21
N HIS A 47 18.66 -12.87 -12.70
CA HIS A 47 17.97 -13.88 -13.52
C HIS A 47 16.61 -13.40 -14.03
N ILE A 48 15.82 -12.74 -13.18
CA ILE A 48 14.51 -12.21 -13.59
C ILE A 48 14.70 -11.06 -14.57
N GLN A 49 15.60 -10.12 -14.28
CA GLN A 49 15.90 -9.00 -15.18
C GLN A 49 16.38 -9.48 -16.56
N TYR A 50 17.23 -10.50 -16.60
CA TYR A 50 17.71 -11.09 -17.86
C TYR A 50 16.58 -11.74 -18.67
N LEU A 51 15.66 -12.45 -18.00
CA LEU A 51 14.49 -13.02 -18.65
C LEU A 51 13.53 -11.95 -19.18
N SER A 52 13.36 -10.84 -18.45
CA SER A 52 12.62 -9.66 -18.91
C SER A 52 13.20 -9.10 -20.20
N TYR A 53 14.51 -8.85 -20.22
CA TYR A 53 15.20 -8.34 -21.40
C TYR A 53 15.05 -9.24 -22.64
N ILE A 54 15.15 -10.57 -22.48
CA ILE A 54 14.94 -11.51 -23.59
C ILE A 54 13.49 -11.46 -24.09
N ALA A 55 12.51 -11.40 -23.19
CA ALA A 55 11.10 -11.35 -23.57
C ALA A 55 10.80 -10.08 -24.38
N ASP A 56 11.28 -8.93 -23.89
CA ASP A 56 11.08 -7.63 -24.53
C ASP A 56 11.76 -7.57 -25.91
N SER A 57 12.94 -8.17 -26.05
CA SER A 57 13.64 -8.26 -27.35
C SER A 57 12.85 -9.01 -28.43
N LYS A 58 11.90 -9.86 -28.02
CA LYS A 58 11.03 -10.62 -28.93
C LYS A 58 9.68 -9.92 -29.18
N GLY A 59 9.49 -8.73 -28.64
CA GLY A 59 8.24 -7.96 -28.76
C GLY A 59 7.04 -8.64 -28.08
N CYS A 60 7.29 -9.62 -27.21
CA CYS A 60 6.24 -10.35 -26.52
C CYS A 60 6.10 -9.84 -25.10
N VAL A 61 4.86 -9.48 -24.72
CA VAL A 61 4.35 -9.13 -23.38
C VAL A 61 5.39 -8.44 -22.50
N ASP A 62 5.18 -7.14 -22.25
CA ASP A 62 5.96 -6.29 -21.35
C ASP A 62 6.28 -7.00 -20.00
N ASN A 63 7.42 -7.69 -19.96
CA ASN A 63 7.80 -8.54 -18.83
C ASN A 63 8.32 -7.66 -17.70
N HIS A 64 8.79 -6.45 -18.02
CA HIS A 64 9.04 -5.39 -17.05
C HIS A 64 7.79 -4.99 -16.30
N THR A 65 6.64 -4.87 -16.96
CA THR A 65 5.36 -4.62 -16.27
C THR A 65 5.02 -5.74 -15.26
N LEU A 66 5.29 -7.01 -15.58
CA LEU A 66 5.10 -8.12 -14.63
C LEU A 66 6.07 -8.04 -13.45
N GLN A 67 7.33 -7.71 -13.71
CA GLN A 67 8.34 -7.50 -12.67
C GLN A 67 7.95 -6.34 -11.73
N TYR A 68 7.54 -5.19 -12.27
CA TYR A 68 7.08 -4.04 -11.47
C TYR A 68 5.85 -4.39 -10.64
N THR A 69 4.90 -5.13 -11.21
CA THR A 69 3.74 -5.63 -10.48
C THR A 69 4.16 -6.54 -9.33
N ALA A 70 5.12 -7.44 -9.53
CA ALA A 70 5.63 -8.31 -8.48
C ALA A 70 6.34 -7.53 -7.35
N ILE A 71 7.15 -6.53 -7.71
CA ILE A 71 7.82 -5.64 -6.74
C ILE A 71 6.79 -4.87 -5.92
N LEU A 72 5.77 -4.30 -6.56
CA LEU A 72 4.71 -3.55 -5.89
C LEU A 72 3.87 -4.45 -4.97
N MET A 73 3.53 -5.66 -5.42
CA MET A 73 2.76 -6.63 -4.63
C MET A 73 3.54 -7.15 -3.41
N THR A 74 4.84 -7.40 -3.56
CA THR A 74 5.69 -7.77 -2.43
C THR A 74 5.80 -6.61 -1.45
N GLY A 75 6.05 -5.38 -1.94
CA GLY A 75 5.98 -4.16 -1.14
C GLY A 75 4.67 -4.05 -0.36
N LEU A 76 3.52 -4.25 -1.01
CA LEU A 76 2.20 -4.20 -0.39
C LEU A 76 2.02 -5.23 0.72
N LEU A 77 2.51 -6.45 0.53
CA LEU A 77 2.54 -7.47 1.57
C LEU A 77 3.39 -7.02 2.78
N GLY A 78 4.58 -6.46 2.54
CA GLY A 78 5.43 -5.89 3.57
C GLY A 78 4.76 -4.72 4.31
N GLY A 79 4.07 -3.85 3.57
CA GLY A 79 3.27 -2.75 4.09
C GLY A 79 2.15 -3.21 5.02
N LEU A 80 1.41 -4.24 4.63
CA LEU A 80 0.36 -4.84 5.46
C LEU A 80 0.94 -5.45 6.75
N ALA A 81 2.13 -6.06 6.67
CA ALA A 81 2.82 -6.60 7.84
C ALA A 81 3.26 -5.48 8.81
N LEU A 82 3.73 -4.35 8.28
CA LEU A 82 4.18 -3.17 9.04
C LEU A 82 3.05 -2.23 9.48
N GLY A 83 1.87 -2.31 8.86
CA GLY A 83 0.71 -1.43 9.11
C GLY A 83 0.40 -1.13 10.58
N PRO A 84 0.38 -2.11 11.50
CA PRO A 84 0.14 -1.85 12.93
C PRO A 84 1.24 -1.01 13.59
N TRP A 85 2.50 -1.21 13.19
CA TRP A 85 3.62 -0.42 13.68
C TRP A 85 3.54 1.00 13.12
N VAL A 86 3.25 1.16 11.83
CA VAL A 86 3.01 2.45 11.18
C VAL A 86 1.87 3.19 11.87
N LEU A 87 0.73 2.55 12.11
CA LEU A 87 -0.41 3.16 12.81
C LEU A 87 -0.01 3.64 14.21
N LYS A 88 0.72 2.82 14.98
CA LYS A 88 1.21 3.23 16.30
C LYS A 88 2.11 4.46 16.21
N TRP A 89 3.05 4.50 15.26
CA TRP A 89 3.91 5.66 15.04
C TRP A 89 3.13 6.90 14.60
N SER A 90 2.22 6.76 13.63
CA SER A 90 1.39 7.87 13.14
C SER A 90 0.51 8.46 14.25
N THR A 91 -0.09 7.60 15.10
CA THR A 91 -0.88 8.09 16.25
C THR A 91 -0.01 8.84 17.27
N SER A 92 1.18 8.34 17.59
CA SER A 92 2.13 9.04 18.47
C SER A 92 2.59 10.38 17.89
N ALA A 93 2.95 10.41 16.61
CA ALA A 93 3.40 11.62 15.93
C ALA A 93 2.29 12.68 15.87
N ILE A 94 1.07 12.29 15.52
CA ILE A 94 -0.07 13.21 15.46
C ILE A 94 -0.50 13.66 16.85
N LYS A 95 -0.39 12.81 17.87
CA LYS A 95 -0.63 13.20 19.26
C LYS A 95 0.37 14.25 19.73
N ALA A 96 1.64 14.13 19.33
CA ALA A 96 2.66 15.15 19.62
C ALA A 96 2.40 16.46 18.86
N LEU A 97 1.92 16.39 17.62
CA LEU A 97 1.63 17.57 16.79
C LEU A 97 0.34 18.30 17.20
N MET A 98 -0.66 17.57 17.70
CA MET A 98 -1.99 18.09 18.04
C MET A 98 -2.47 17.48 19.37
N PRO A 99 -1.90 17.91 20.51
CA PRO A 99 -2.19 17.30 21.81
C PRO A 99 -3.64 17.49 22.25
N ASP A 100 -4.21 18.68 22.04
CA ASP A 100 -5.56 19.08 22.50
C ASP A 100 -6.70 18.55 21.61
N THR A 101 -6.38 17.92 20.49
CA THR A 101 -7.39 17.40 19.57
C THR A 101 -7.91 16.04 20.06
N PRO A 102 -9.25 15.82 20.08
CA PRO A 102 -9.84 14.53 20.40
C PRO A 102 -9.31 13.39 19.52
N ASP A 103 -9.19 12.19 20.09
CA ASP A 103 -8.64 11.01 19.42
C ASP A 103 -9.40 10.63 18.13
N GLU A 104 -10.71 10.81 18.12
CA GLU A 104 -11.55 10.53 16.94
C GLU A 104 -11.16 11.39 15.73
N ILE A 105 -10.89 12.68 15.96
CA ILE A 105 -10.50 13.61 14.91
C ILE A 105 -9.08 13.29 14.43
N ARG A 106 -8.16 12.97 15.35
CA ARG A 106 -6.80 12.52 14.99
C ARG A 106 -6.85 11.28 14.09
N TYR A 107 -7.64 10.28 14.48
CA TYR A 107 -7.80 9.05 13.71
C TYR A 107 -8.43 9.28 12.34
N ARG A 108 -9.46 10.15 12.24
CA ARG A 108 -10.05 10.55 10.95
C ARG A 108 -9.01 11.20 10.02
N ARG A 109 -8.11 12.04 10.55
CA ARG A 109 -7.01 12.64 9.78
C ARG A 109 -5.99 11.61 9.30
N ILE A 110 -5.63 10.63 10.14
CA ILE A 110 -4.75 9.51 9.73
C ILE A 110 -5.38 8.74 8.56
N LYS A 111 -6.67 8.45 8.65
CA LYS A 111 -7.40 7.77 7.56
C LYS A 111 -7.42 8.61 6.28
N ALA A 112 -7.71 9.90 6.37
CA ALA A 112 -7.69 10.80 5.22
C ALA A 112 -6.31 10.85 4.56
N LEU A 113 -5.23 10.92 5.36
CA LEU A 113 -3.86 10.87 4.86
C LEU A 113 -3.55 9.53 4.16
N SER A 114 -4.03 8.42 4.71
CA SER A 114 -3.86 7.09 4.11
C SER A 114 -4.57 6.97 2.76
N ILE A 115 -5.78 7.54 2.64
CA ILE A 115 -6.49 7.62 1.36
C ILE A 115 -5.70 8.48 0.37
N ALA A 116 -5.19 9.64 0.80
CA ALA A 116 -4.37 10.51 -0.04
C ALA A 116 -3.11 9.79 -0.56
N PHE A 117 -2.44 8.98 0.28
CA PHE A 117 -1.30 8.18 -0.16
C PHE A 117 -1.67 7.09 -1.17
N ILE A 118 -2.81 6.43 -1.00
CA ILE A 118 -3.30 5.45 -1.98
C ILE A 118 -3.58 6.15 -3.32
N LEU A 119 -4.28 7.28 -3.32
CA LEU A 119 -4.58 8.05 -4.53
C LEU A 119 -3.30 8.61 -5.18
N LEU A 120 -2.34 9.05 -4.38
CA LEU A 120 -1.04 9.48 -4.87
C LEU A 120 -0.28 8.33 -5.52
N GLY A 121 -0.31 7.13 -4.92
CA GLY A 121 0.26 5.92 -5.51
C GLY A 121 -0.35 5.63 -6.88
N MET A 122 -1.68 5.62 -6.97
CA MET A 122 -2.39 5.46 -8.25
C MET A 122 -2.04 6.54 -9.28
N ALA A 123 -1.84 7.79 -8.84
CA ALA A 123 -1.46 8.88 -9.72
C ALA A 123 -0.04 8.73 -10.26
N VAL A 124 0.88 8.24 -9.44
CA VAL A 124 2.26 7.95 -9.85
C VAL A 124 2.30 6.78 -10.83
N ASP A 125 1.35 5.84 -10.75
CA ASP A 125 1.29 4.71 -11.67
C ASP A 125 1.16 5.13 -13.15
N PHE A 126 0.60 6.32 -13.43
CA PHE A 126 0.54 6.88 -14.79
C PHE A 126 1.92 7.19 -15.38
N LEU A 127 2.94 7.44 -14.56
CA LEU A 127 4.30 7.68 -15.06
C LEU A 127 4.85 6.43 -15.75
N TRP A 128 4.52 5.24 -15.25
CA TRP A 128 4.98 3.96 -15.80
C TRP A 128 4.35 3.60 -17.15
N ILE A 129 3.29 4.31 -17.55
CA ILE A 129 2.65 4.14 -18.85
C ILE A 129 3.46 4.84 -19.95
N ILE A 130 4.32 5.79 -19.62
CA ILE A 130 5.09 6.59 -20.59
C ILE A 130 6.27 5.76 -21.12
N PRO A 131 6.26 5.31 -22.40
CA PRO A 131 7.30 4.40 -22.89
C PRO A 131 8.69 5.04 -22.90
N ALA A 132 8.75 6.35 -23.17
CA ALA A 132 9.99 7.11 -23.15
C ALA A 132 10.67 7.13 -21.77
N LEU A 133 9.87 7.14 -20.69
CA LEU A 133 10.40 7.10 -19.33
C LEU A 133 10.98 5.71 -19.03
N ASN A 134 10.28 4.64 -19.43
CA ASN A 134 10.75 3.27 -19.23
C ASN A 134 12.09 3.03 -19.96
N VAL A 135 12.18 3.39 -21.24
CA VAL A 135 13.44 3.28 -22.01
C VAL A 135 14.57 4.09 -21.39
N PHE A 136 14.27 5.27 -20.86
CA PHE A 136 15.28 6.09 -20.17
C PHE A 136 15.79 5.39 -18.91
N ILE A 137 14.90 4.82 -18.10
CA ILE A 137 15.27 4.08 -16.87
C ILE A 137 16.11 2.85 -17.22
N ASP A 138 15.72 2.09 -18.25
CA ASP A 138 16.43 0.87 -18.66
C ASP A 138 17.88 1.14 -19.10
N GLN A 139 18.13 2.30 -19.68
CA GLN A 139 19.47 2.72 -20.09
C GLN A 139 20.36 3.17 -18.92
N HIS A 140 19.78 3.44 -17.75
CA HIS A 140 20.48 3.97 -16.58
C HIS A 140 20.40 3.02 -15.39
N THR A 141 21.32 2.06 -15.32
CA THR A 141 21.40 1.03 -14.25
C THR A 141 21.24 1.56 -12.81
N PRO A 142 21.89 2.66 -12.37
CA PRO A 142 21.67 3.16 -11.01
C PRO A 142 20.23 3.63 -10.79
N LEU A 143 19.62 4.23 -11.81
CA LEU A 143 18.24 4.72 -11.76
C LEU A 143 17.25 3.57 -11.68
N LEU A 144 17.52 2.45 -12.35
CA LEU A 144 16.71 1.24 -12.27
C LEU A 144 16.62 0.70 -10.84
N VAL A 145 17.74 0.68 -10.10
CA VAL A 145 17.75 0.24 -8.69
C VAL A 145 16.93 1.19 -7.82
N GLU A 146 17.04 2.50 -8.03
CA GLU A 146 16.25 3.50 -7.31
C GLU A 146 14.76 3.36 -7.60
N VAL A 147 14.40 3.12 -8.86
CA VAL A 147 13.03 2.89 -9.33
C VAL A 147 12.44 1.63 -8.69
N ASP A 148 13.17 0.51 -8.70
CA ASP A 148 12.74 -0.74 -8.07
C ASP A 148 12.48 -0.55 -6.56
N LEU A 149 13.36 0.21 -5.89
CA LEU A 149 13.18 0.54 -4.47
C LEU A 149 11.96 1.44 -4.24
N ILE A 150 11.75 2.45 -5.09
CA ILE A 150 10.59 3.33 -5.03
C ILE A 150 9.30 2.53 -5.22
N LEU A 151 9.24 1.62 -6.20
CA LEU A 151 8.09 0.75 -6.43
C LEU A 151 7.77 -0.13 -5.21
N TYR A 152 8.81 -0.71 -4.60
CA TYR A 152 8.64 -1.50 -3.37
C TYR A 152 8.11 -0.64 -2.22
N LEU A 153 8.65 0.57 -2.03
CA LEU A 153 8.21 1.51 -1.00
C LEU A 153 6.78 2.01 -1.24
N MET A 154 6.41 2.29 -2.49
CA MET A 154 5.04 2.63 -2.88
C MET A 154 4.07 1.50 -2.50
N GLY A 155 4.42 0.26 -2.84
CA GLY A 155 3.69 -0.93 -2.40
C GLY A 155 3.55 -0.95 -0.88
N ALA A 156 4.65 -0.78 -0.14
CA ALA A 156 4.64 -0.80 1.33
C ALA A 156 3.77 0.31 1.95
N ILE A 157 3.81 1.52 1.40
CA ILE A 157 2.98 2.63 1.85
C ILE A 157 1.50 2.32 1.57
N ALA A 158 1.17 1.81 0.38
CA ALA A 158 -0.18 1.40 0.02
C ALA A 158 -0.71 0.29 0.95
N GLY A 159 0.11 -0.74 1.21
CA GLY A 159 -0.22 -1.81 2.15
C GLY A 159 -0.47 -1.32 3.56
N ALA A 160 0.39 -0.43 4.08
CA ALA A 160 0.18 0.19 5.39
C ALA A 160 -1.11 1.05 5.42
N SER A 161 -1.39 1.77 4.33
CA SER A 161 -2.59 2.60 4.19
C SER A 161 -3.87 1.77 4.16
N TRP A 162 -3.87 0.64 3.43
CA TRP A 162 -4.97 -0.33 3.43
C TRP A 162 -5.20 -0.93 4.81
N TYR A 163 -4.13 -1.21 5.56
CA TYR A 163 -4.23 -1.65 6.96
C TYR A 163 -4.95 -0.60 7.82
N ILE A 164 -4.58 0.67 7.70
CA ILE A 164 -5.18 1.75 8.49
C ILE A 164 -6.66 1.96 8.15
N ILE A 165 -7.04 1.83 6.88
CA ILE A 165 -8.41 2.09 6.43
C ILE A 165 -9.33 0.92 6.80
N LEU A 166 -8.92 -0.32 6.49
CA LEU A 166 -9.76 -1.52 6.52
C LEU A 166 -9.49 -2.45 7.71
N ASP A 167 -8.43 -2.22 8.49
CA ASP A 167 -8.03 -3.00 9.66
C ASP A 167 -8.07 -4.52 9.42
N ARG A 168 -9.11 -5.22 9.93
CA ARG A 168 -9.28 -6.67 9.76
C ARG A 168 -9.48 -7.10 8.32
N GLN A 169 -10.06 -6.25 7.48
CA GLN A 169 -10.34 -6.50 6.06
C GLN A 169 -9.23 -6.01 5.13
N SER A 170 -8.07 -5.64 5.67
CA SER A 170 -6.91 -5.16 4.90
C SER A 170 -6.40 -6.13 3.84
N TRP A 171 -6.73 -7.42 3.94
CA TRP A 171 -6.45 -8.41 2.89
C TRP A 171 -7.20 -8.10 1.58
N LEU A 172 -8.31 -7.36 1.61
CA LEU A 172 -8.98 -6.88 0.40
C LEU A 172 -8.08 -5.95 -0.43
N GLY A 173 -7.16 -5.22 0.21
CA GLY A 173 -6.16 -4.41 -0.49
C GLY A 173 -5.26 -5.25 -1.41
N LEU A 174 -4.95 -6.50 -1.03
CA LEU A 174 -4.19 -7.44 -1.88
C LEU A 174 -4.96 -7.88 -3.12
N LEU A 175 -6.29 -7.78 -3.14
CA LEU A 175 -7.10 -8.09 -4.32
C LEU A 175 -7.35 -6.86 -5.17
N VAL A 176 -7.64 -5.73 -4.54
CA VAL A 176 -8.00 -4.48 -5.23
C VAL A 176 -6.80 -3.88 -5.95
N THR A 177 -5.62 -3.82 -5.33
CA THR A 177 -4.42 -3.25 -5.95
C THR A 177 -4.02 -3.94 -7.27
N PRO A 178 -3.88 -5.27 -7.34
CA PRO A 178 -3.60 -5.93 -8.61
C PRO A 178 -4.76 -5.85 -9.59
N ALA A 179 -6.02 -5.84 -9.15
CA ALA A 179 -7.14 -5.63 -10.07
C ALA A 179 -7.07 -4.27 -10.77
N MET A 180 -6.70 -3.21 -10.04
CA MET A 180 -6.50 -1.88 -10.62
C MET A 180 -5.28 -1.82 -11.55
N ALA A 181 -4.16 -2.44 -11.15
CA ALA A 181 -2.99 -2.55 -12.01
C ALA A 181 -3.32 -3.32 -13.30
N LEU A 182 -4.04 -4.44 -13.22
CA LEU A 182 -4.47 -5.22 -14.38
C LEU A 182 -5.44 -4.47 -15.28
N MET A 183 -6.28 -3.57 -14.76
CA MET A 183 -7.12 -2.70 -15.59
C MET A 183 -6.26 -1.73 -16.42
N ILE A 184 -5.22 -1.16 -15.81
CA ILE A 184 -4.29 -0.26 -16.51
C ILE A 184 -3.49 -1.05 -17.56
N ILE A 185 -2.89 -2.18 -17.15
CA ILE A 185 -2.11 -3.06 -18.01
C ILE A 185 -2.97 -3.60 -19.15
N GLY A 186 -4.20 -4.03 -18.88
CA GLY A 186 -5.15 -4.49 -19.90
C GLY A 186 -5.52 -3.39 -20.89
N SER A 187 -5.60 -2.13 -20.45
CA SER A 187 -5.84 -0.99 -21.32
C SER A 187 -4.65 -0.70 -22.24
N VAL A 188 -3.42 -0.90 -21.76
CA VAL A 188 -2.18 -0.73 -22.55
C VAL A 188 -1.96 -1.91 -23.52
N LEU A 189 -2.20 -3.15 -23.05
CA LEU A 189 -2.11 -4.38 -23.85
C LEU A 189 -3.17 -4.45 -24.96
N ALA A 190 -4.35 -3.85 -24.77
CA ALA A 190 -5.34 -3.74 -25.83
C ALA A 190 -4.87 -2.85 -27.00
N GLY A 191 -3.91 -1.95 -26.76
CA GLY A 191 -3.33 -1.07 -27.78
C GLY A 191 -2.12 -1.65 -28.52
N HIS A 192 -1.38 -2.55 -27.89
CA HIS A 192 -0.19 -3.20 -28.46
C HIS A 192 -0.48 -4.69 -28.53
N GLY A 193 -1.04 -5.09 -29.67
CA GLY A 193 -1.48 -6.46 -29.95
C GLY A 193 -0.48 -7.47 -29.43
N TRP A 194 -1.02 -8.50 -28.79
CA TRP A 194 -0.29 -9.72 -28.46
C TRP A 194 0.49 -10.14 -29.71
N CYS A 195 1.72 -10.64 -29.52
CA CYS A 195 2.43 -11.31 -30.60
C CYS A 195 1.47 -12.23 -31.39
#